data_AF-A0A640S834-F1
#
_entry.id   AF-A0A640S834-F1
#
_cell.length_a   1.000
_cell.length_b   1.000
_cell.length_c   1.000
_cell.angle_alpha   90.00
_cell.angle_beta   90.00
_cell.angle_gamma   90.00
#
_symmetry.space_group_name_H-M   'P 1'
#
loop_
_entity.id
_entity.type
_entity.pdbx_description
1 polymer ?
#
loop_
_entity_poly.entity_id
_entity_poly.type
_entity_poly.pdbx_seq_one_letter_code
_entity_poly.pdbx_strand_id
1 'polypeptide(L)'
;MSLPRPRWANAEIAVWGGASEDDLALAGGYLRVAETAARHWIAHGPDDRMPLPILYNYRHSIELSLKWLIRKAAQCVLREGYAGEEDLSSDQLDKRLRTHNIRRLADCLNRYLALLDLPKVEQRIDPESWSQLNWLDSEDASGETYRYAVVGHGAGRAPARPVQQNVNFYEQVNELHKLAHLLWGGYSAHLGEYENWQIEYIEAMDTAGY
;
A
#
# COMPACT_ATOMS: atom_id res chain seq x y z
N MET A 1 32.87 -8.19 -6.93
CA MET A 1 32.80 -6.91 -7.68
C MET A 1 32.11 -5.90 -6.80
N SER A 2 32.60 -4.65 -6.75
CA SER A 2 31.98 -3.57 -5.96
C SER A 2 30.97 -2.80 -6.82
N LEU A 3 29.92 -2.25 -6.19
CA LEU A 3 29.01 -1.31 -6.85
C LEU A 3 29.73 -0.01 -7.20
N PRO A 4 29.30 0.72 -8.25
CA PRO A 4 29.88 2.02 -8.58
C PRO A 4 29.64 3.04 -7.47
N ARG A 5 30.62 3.92 -7.22
CA ARG A 5 30.42 5.05 -6.32
C ARG A 5 29.44 6.07 -6.92
N PRO A 6 28.60 6.72 -6.10
CA PRO A 6 27.81 7.87 -6.52
C PRO A 6 28.68 8.98 -7.13
N ARG A 7 28.09 9.75 -8.06
CA ARG A 7 28.80 10.84 -8.75
C ARG A 7 29.24 11.97 -7.81
N TRP A 8 28.53 12.17 -6.70
CA TRP A 8 28.78 13.26 -5.75
C TRP A 8 28.94 12.71 -4.33
N ALA A 9 29.86 13.27 -3.56
CA ALA A 9 30.18 12.78 -2.21
C ALA A 9 28.99 12.86 -1.24
N ASN A 10 28.12 13.85 -1.39
CA ASN A 10 26.89 13.97 -0.59
C ASN A 10 25.83 12.91 -0.96
N ALA A 11 25.91 12.30 -2.14
CA ALA A 11 25.04 11.19 -2.55
C ALA A 11 25.51 9.83 -1.99
N GLU A 12 26.60 9.79 -1.22
CA GLU A 12 27.03 8.59 -0.49
C GLU A 12 26.28 8.40 0.84
N ILE A 13 25.55 9.42 1.30
CA ILE A 13 24.88 9.43 2.60
C ILE A 13 23.38 9.20 2.42
N ALA A 14 22.86 8.15 3.04
CA ALA A 14 21.43 7.95 3.23
C ALA A 14 21.05 8.27 4.69
N VAL A 15 19.89 8.88 4.89
CA VAL A 15 19.30 9.14 6.21
C VAL A 15 18.11 8.20 6.37
N TRP A 16 18.10 7.43 7.46
CA TRP A 16 17.05 6.47 7.80
C TRP A 16 16.48 6.78 9.19
N GLY A 17 15.18 6.57 9.38
CA GLY A 17 14.46 6.89 10.61
C GLY A 17 14.08 8.37 10.76
N GLY A 18 13.31 8.65 11.81
CA GLY A 18 12.86 10.00 12.17
C GLY A 18 11.36 10.19 12.03
N ALA A 19 10.87 11.38 12.39
CA ALA A 19 9.44 11.68 12.41
C ALA A 19 8.76 11.65 11.02
N SER A 20 9.55 11.69 9.94
CA SER A 20 9.06 11.58 8.56
C SER A 20 9.05 10.14 8.02
N GLU A 21 9.50 9.16 8.80
CA GLU A 21 9.44 7.74 8.40
C GLU A 21 8.11 7.14 8.85
N ASP A 22 7.15 7.08 7.93
CA ASP A 22 5.87 6.39 8.12
C ASP A 22 5.64 5.32 7.03
N ASP A 23 4.54 4.57 7.16
CA ASP A 23 4.20 3.50 6.21
C ASP A 23 4.08 4.02 4.76
N LEU A 24 3.62 5.26 4.55
CA LEU A 24 3.47 5.82 3.20
C LEU A 24 4.82 6.21 2.59
N ALA A 25 5.75 6.74 3.39
CA ALA A 25 7.12 7.01 2.97
C ALA A 25 7.84 5.71 2.59
N LEU A 26 7.69 4.65 3.40
CA LEU A 26 8.22 3.32 3.10
C LEU A 26 7.58 2.72 1.84
N ALA A 27 6.25 2.84 1.70
CA ALA A 27 5.52 2.39 0.51
C ALA A 27 6.07 3.03 -0.77
N GLY A 28 6.37 4.34 -0.74
CA GLY A 28 6.97 5.05 -1.86
C GLY A 28 8.39 4.57 -2.20
N GLY A 29 9.17 4.19 -1.19
CA GLY A 29 10.47 3.55 -1.38
C GLY A 29 10.35 2.22 -2.13
N TYR A 30 9.47 1.33 -1.68
CA TYR A 30 9.22 0.04 -2.33
C TYR A 30 8.66 0.20 -3.75
N LEU A 31 7.76 1.16 -3.98
CA LEU A 31 7.25 1.50 -5.32
C LEU A 31 8.38 1.92 -6.26
N ARG A 32 9.27 2.81 -5.82
CA ARG A 32 10.40 3.25 -6.64
C ARG A 32 11.36 2.11 -6.99
N VAL A 33 11.63 1.21 -6.04
CA VAL A 33 12.46 0.02 -6.29
C VAL A 33 11.79 -0.91 -7.29
N ALA A 34 10.50 -1.21 -7.09
CA ALA A 34 9.70 -2.03 -8.00
C ALA A 34 9.72 -1.47 -9.43
N GLU A 35 9.43 -0.17 -9.58
CA GLU A 35 9.40 0.52 -10.86
C GLU A 35 10.77 0.49 -11.55
N THR A 36 11.85 0.77 -10.81
CA THR A 36 13.21 0.77 -11.35
C THR A 36 13.57 -0.62 -11.89
N ALA A 37 13.28 -1.67 -11.10
CA ALA A 37 13.55 -3.04 -11.49
C ALA A 37 12.66 -3.52 -12.66
N ALA A 38 11.39 -3.13 -12.69
CA ALA A 38 10.47 -3.43 -13.78
C ALA A 38 10.93 -2.78 -15.10
N ARG A 39 11.26 -1.49 -15.08
CA ARG A 39 11.82 -0.77 -16.23
C ARG A 39 13.10 -1.42 -16.73
N HIS A 40 13.98 -1.86 -15.81
CA HIS A 40 15.20 -2.57 -16.18
C HIS A 40 14.89 -3.88 -16.93
N TRP A 41 14.02 -4.72 -16.38
CA TRP A 41 13.61 -5.99 -16.99
C TRP A 41 12.99 -5.79 -18.38
N ILE A 42 12.09 -4.81 -18.52
CA ILE A 42 11.42 -4.48 -19.79
C ILE A 42 12.45 -4.05 -20.85
N ALA A 43 13.44 -3.24 -20.46
CA ALA A 43 14.42 -2.67 -21.40
C ALA A 43 15.55 -3.63 -21.80
N HIS A 44 15.94 -4.56 -20.93
CA HIS A 44 17.14 -5.39 -21.12
C HIS A 44 16.84 -6.87 -21.40
N GLY A 45 15.58 -7.26 -21.43
CA GLY A 45 15.16 -8.63 -21.74
C GLY A 45 14.96 -9.50 -20.50
N PRO A 46 14.47 -10.74 -20.70
CA PRO A 46 13.96 -11.55 -19.60
C PRO A 46 15.10 -12.12 -18.74
N ASP A 47 15.31 -11.51 -17.58
CA ASP A 47 15.94 -12.20 -16.44
C ASP A 47 14.84 -12.77 -15.55
N ASP A 48 14.57 -14.07 -15.68
CA ASP A 48 13.50 -14.78 -14.95
C ASP A 48 13.69 -14.78 -13.42
N ARG A 49 14.84 -14.31 -12.93
CA ARG A 49 15.09 -14.13 -11.50
C ARG A 49 14.47 -12.86 -10.92
N MET A 50 14.10 -11.89 -11.75
CA MET A 50 13.59 -10.58 -11.32
C MET A 50 12.07 -10.48 -11.09
N PRO A 51 11.19 -11.21 -11.83
CA PRO A 51 9.75 -11.05 -11.70
C PRO A 51 9.22 -11.15 -10.26
N LEU A 52 9.60 -12.19 -9.50
CA LEU A 52 9.11 -12.38 -8.13
C LEU A 52 9.55 -11.23 -7.18
N PRO A 53 10.83 -10.81 -7.14
CA PRO A 53 11.22 -9.61 -6.42
C PRO A 53 10.45 -8.35 -6.83
N ILE A 54 10.21 -8.13 -8.12
CA ILE A 54 9.46 -6.96 -8.60
C ILE A 54 8.02 -6.99 -8.08
N LEU A 55 7.32 -8.12 -8.24
CA LEU A 55 5.95 -8.32 -7.75
C LEU A 55 5.88 -8.13 -6.23
N TYR A 56 6.85 -8.66 -5.49
CA TYR A 56 6.94 -8.47 -4.05
C TYR A 56 7.03 -6.99 -3.66
N ASN A 57 7.89 -6.20 -4.34
CA ASN A 57 8.04 -4.79 -4.01
C ASN A 57 6.76 -3.99 -4.32
N TYR A 58 6.07 -4.27 -5.43
CA TYR A 58 4.75 -3.68 -5.69
C TYR A 58 3.73 -4.06 -4.62
N ARG A 59 3.62 -5.36 -4.32
CA ARG A 59 2.70 -5.89 -3.31
C ARG A 59 2.95 -5.27 -1.93
N HIS A 60 4.21 -5.11 -1.54
CA HIS A 60 4.54 -4.53 -0.24
C HIS A 60 4.29 -3.02 -0.19
N SER A 61 4.54 -2.30 -1.29
CA SER A 61 4.12 -0.90 -1.43
C SER A 61 2.61 -0.76 -1.26
N ILE A 62 1.82 -1.59 -1.97
CA ILE A 62 0.35 -1.61 -1.87
C ILE A 62 -0.11 -1.91 -0.44
N GLU A 63 0.47 -2.92 0.23
CA GLU A 63 0.12 -3.24 1.62
C GLU A 63 0.33 -2.04 2.55
N LEU A 64 1.51 -1.40 2.47
CA LEU A 64 1.85 -0.26 3.34
C LEU A 64 0.97 0.96 3.03
N SER A 65 0.71 1.25 1.76
CA SER A 65 -0.24 2.29 1.36
C SER A 65 -1.63 2.03 1.93
N LEU A 66 -2.16 0.81 1.81
CA LEU A 66 -3.47 0.46 2.39
C LEU A 66 -3.49 0.68 3.90
N LYS A 67 -2.47 0.22 4.63
CA LYS A 67 -2.40 0.41 6.09
C LYS A 67 -2.38 1.88 6.47
N TRP A 68 -1.61 2.69 5.76
CA TRP A 68 -1.59 4.13 5.97
C TRP A 68 -2.95 4.77 5.68
N LEU A 69 -3.57 4.44 4.54
CA LEU A 69 -4.88 4.96 4.15
C LEU A 69 -5.97 4.61 5.16
N ILE A 70 -5.94 3.39 5.72
CA ILE A 70 -6.88 2.96 6.76
C ILE A 70 -6.72 3.82 8.02
N ARG A 71 -5.48 4.07 8.46
CA ARG A 71 -5.23 4.95 9.62
C ARG A 71 -5.71 6.36 9.34
N LYS A 72 -5.43 6.89 8.14
CA LYS A 72 -5.82 8.23 7.74
C LYS A 72 -7.34 8.40 7.67
N ALA A 73 -8.03 7.46 7.02
CA ALA A 73 -9.49 7.45 6.97
C ALA A 73 -10.10 7.36 8.37
N ALA A 74 -9.60 6.48 9.24
CA ALA A 74 -10.08 6.37 10.62
C ALA A 74 -9.88 7.66 11.44
N GLN A 75 -8.76 8.36 11.25
CA GLN A 75 -8.54 9.68 11.86
C GLN A 75 -9.58 10.71 11.38
N CYS A 76 -9.88 10.73 10.08
CA CYS A 76 -10.90 11.63 9.53
C CYS A 76 -12.30 11.29 10.06
N VAL A 77 -12.65 10.00 10.14
CA VAL A 77 -13.91 9.52 10.74
C VAL A 77 -14.04 9.92 12.21
N LEU A 78 -12.96 9.77 13.00
CA LEU A 78 -12.95 10.20 14.40
C LEU A 78 -13.15 11.72 14.55
N ARG A 79 -12.56 12.52 13.65
CA ARG A 79 -12.70 13.98 13.64
C ARG A 79 -14.12 14.44 13.35
N GLU A 80 -14.90 13.65 12.60
CA GLU A 80 -16.35 13.87 12.36
C GLU A 80 -17.24 13.46 13.55
N GLY A 81 -16.65 13.01 14.66
CA GLY A 81 -17.40 12.65 15.86
C GLY A 81 -17.99 11.25 15.83
N TYR A 82 -17.32 10.31 15.13
CA TYR A 82 -17.73 8.91 15.10
C TYR A 82 -18.03 8.33 16.50
N ALA A 83 -19.25 7.83 16.66
CA ALA A 83 -19.78 7.25 17.90
C ALA A 83 -20.24 5.78 17.72
N GLY A 84 -19.73 5.09 16.69
CA GLY A 84 -20.05 3.70 16.43
C GLY A 84 -19.36 2.73 17.39
N GLU A 85 -19.67 1.43 17.25
CA GLU A 85 -19.20 0.38 18.16
C GLU A 85 -17.72 0.00 17.97
N GLU A 86 -17.12 0.29 16.80
CA GLU A 86 -15.75 -0.10 16.51
C GLU A 86 -14.76 0.88 17.15
N ASP A 87 -13.85 0.39 18.00
CA ASP A 87 -12.80 1.22 18.59
C ASP A 87 -11.76 1.62 17.53
N LEU A 88 -11.78 2.88 17.07
CA LEU A 88 -10.86 3.41 16.06
C LEU A 88 -9.60 4.05 16.65
N SER A 89 -9.29 3.83 17.95
CA SER A 89 -8.04 4.29 18.54
C SER A 89 -6.81 3.70 17.83
N SER A 90 -5.70 4.45 17.82
CA SER A 90 -4.46 4.05 17.14
C SER A 90 -4.00 2.65 17.55
N ASP A 91 -4.04 2.33 18.84
CA ASP A 91 -3.60 1.03 19.36
C ASP A 91 -4.44 -0.14 18.85
N GLN A 92 -5.75 0.03 18.71
CA GLN A 92 -6.62 -1.02 18.18
C GLN A 92 -6.48 -1.15 16.66
N LEU A 93 -6.36 -0.03 15.96
CA LEU A 93 -6.05 -0.05 14.53
C LEU A 93 -4.74 -0.78 14.26
N ASP A 94 -3.67 -0.46 14.99
CA ASP A 94 -2.37 -1.12 14.80
C ASP A 94 -2.43 -2.62 15.08
N LYS A 95 -3.25 -3.09 16.03
CA LYS A 95 -3.50 -4.52 16.23
C LYS A 95 -4.22 -5.16 15.04
N ARG A 96 -5.26 -4.51 14.51
CA ARG A 96 -6.01 -5.01 13.33
C ARG A 96 -5.14 -5.04 12.07
N LEU A 97 -4.27 -4.05 11.90
CA LEU A 97 -3.41 -3.87 10.74
C LEU A 97 -2.16 -4.77 10.74
N ARG A 98 -2.00 -5.68 11.71
CA ARG A 98 -0.94 -6.70 11.70
C ARG A 98 -1.11 -7.76 10.61
N THR A 99 -2.23 -7.76 9.89
CA THR A 99 -2.44 -8.66 8.76
C THR A 99 -1.63 -8.26 7.53
N HIS A 100 -1.26 -9.25 6.73
CA HIS A 100 -0.68 -9.11 5.40
C HIS A 100 -1.69 -9.41 4.28
N ASN A 101 -2.94 -9.73 4.63
CA ASN A 101 -3.95 -10.07 3.64
C ASN A 101 -4.49 -8.80 2.98
N ILE A 102 -4.26 -8.66 1.67
CA ILE A 102 -4.56 -7.46 0.89
C ILE A 102 -6.06 -7.23 0.84
N ARG A 103 -6.84 -8.29 0.66
CA ARG A 103 -8.30 -8.20 0.60
C ARG A 103 -8.88 -7.66 1.91
N ARG A 104 -8.45 -8.18 3.06
CA ARG A 104 -8.90 -7.70 4.38
C ARG A 104 -8.55 -6.24 4.61
N LEU A 105 -7.39 -5.79 4.16
CA LEU A 105 -7.01 -4.38 4.22
C LEU A 105 -7.91 -3.53 3.32
N ALA A 106 -8.15 -3.96 2.09
CA ALA A 106 -9.03 -3.27 1.14
C ALA A 106 -10.48 -3.20 1.67
N ASP A 107 -11.02 -4.30 2.19
CA ASP A 107 -12.35 -4.36 2.83
C ASP A 107 -12.43 -3.37 4.02
N CYS A 108 -11.36 -3.28 4.82
CA CYS A 108 -11.28 -2.34 5.93
C CYS A 108 -11.26 -0.88 5.45
N LEU A 109 -10.47 -0.57 4.42
CA LEU A 109 -10.41 0.77 3.84
C LEU A 109 -11.79 1.18 3.30
N ASN A 110 -12.45 0.32 2.52
CA ASN A 110 -13.82 0.57 2.04
C ASN A 110 -14.80 0.85 3.16
N ARG A 111 -14.72 0.11 4.26
CA ARG A 111 -15.58 0.33 5.43
C ARG A 111 -15.40 1.73 6.01
N TYR A 112 -14.16 2.21 6.12
CA TYR A 112 -13.89 3.53 6.69
C TYR A 112 -14.15 4.67 5.71
N LEU A 113 -13.88 4.49 4.41
CA LEU A 113 -14.28 5.46 3.38
C LEU A 113 -15.80 5.66 3.35
N ALA A 114 -16.57 4.60 3.56
CA ALA A 114 -18.03 4.66 3.61
C ALA A 114 -18.59 5.42 4.83
N LEU A 115 -17.76 5.71 5.83
CA LEU A 115 -18.14 6.49 7.01
C LEU A 115 -17.86 7.99 6.84
N LEU A 116 -17.05 8.38 5.84
CA LEU A 116 -16.69 9.78 5.60
C LEU A 116 -17.81 10.53 4.89
N ASP A 117 -17.94 11.82 5.18
CA ASP A 117 -18.82 12.75 4.45
C ASP A 117 -18.21 13.17 3.09
N LEU A 118 -17.89 12.18 2.27
CA LEU A 118 -17.43 12.33 0.89
C LEU A 118 -18.56 12.08 -0.12
N PRO A 119 -18.42 12.56 -1.38
CA PRO A 119 -19.27 12.10 -2.47
C PRO A 119 -19.33 10.57 -2.54
N LYS A 120 -20.52 9.99 -2.81
CA LYS A 120 -20.73 8.52 -2.85
C LYS A 120 -19.77 7.74 -3.75
N VAL A 121 -19.22 8.40 -4.77
CA VAL A 121 -18.26 7.77 -5.70
C VAL A 121 -16.86 7.64 -5.08
N GLU A 122 -16.53 8.50 -4.10
CA GLU A 122 -15.26 8.56 -3.37
C GLU A 122 -15.29 7.78 -2.04
N GLN A 123 -16.48 7.43 -1.54
CA GLN A 123 -16.70 6.61 -0.34
C GLN A 123 -16.31 5.12 -0.50
N ARG A 124 -15.56 4.77 -1.55
CA ARG A 124 -15.09 3.40 -1.83
C ARG A 124 -13.92 3.40 -2.80
N ILE A 125 -13.15 2.32 -2.73
CA ILE A 125 -12.20 1.93 -3.77
C ILE A 125 -12.97 1.71 -5.08
N ASP A 126 -12.43 2.25 -6.18
CA ASP A 126 -13.05 2.08 -7.49
C ASP A 126 -13.07 0.59 -7.92
N PRO A 127 -14.03 0.16 -8.77
CA PRO A 127 -14.18 -1.25 -9.11
C PRO A 127 -12.97 -1.90 -9.78
N GLU A 128 -12.19 -1.13 -10.55
CA GLU A 128 -11.01 -1.64 -11.25
C GLU A 128 -9.89 -1.93 -10.25
N SER A 129 -9.58 -0.96 -9.38
CA SER A 129 -8.62 -1.15 -8.28
C SER A 129 -9.04 -2.26 -7.33
N TRP A 130 -10.34 -2.36 -7.03
CA TRP A 130 -10.88 -3.47 -6.22
C TRP A 130 -10.62 -4.83 -6.85
N SER A 131 -10.83 -4.96 -8.17
CA SER A 131 -10.55 -6.19 -8.89
C SER A 131 -9.07 -6.55 -8.83
N GLN A 132 -8.19 -5.57 -9.02
CA GLN A 132 -6.73 -5.78 -8.96
C GLN A 132 -6.25 -6.17 -7.55
N LEU A 133 -6.82 -5.58 -6.49
CA LEU A 133 -6.52 -5.96 -5.11
C LEU A 133 -6.94 -7.39 -4.79
N ASN A 134 -8.11 -7.83 -5.28
CA ASN A 134 -8.55 -9.22 -5.12
C ASN A 134 -7.67 -10.20 -5.90
N TRP A 135 -7.27 -9.83 -7.12
CA TRP A 135 -6.32 -10.63 -7.89
C TRP A 135 -4.99 -10.75 -7.14
N LEU A 136 -4.43 -9.64 -6.66
CA LEU A 136 -3.17 -9.65 -5.91
C LEU A 136 -3.25 -10.51 -4.63
N ASP A 137 -4.37 -10.45 -3.89
CA ASP A 137 -4.61 -11.31 -2.74
C ASP A 137 -4.67 -12.80 -3.15
N SER A 138 -5.26 -13.11 -4.30
CA SER A 138 -5.32 -14.50 -4.79
C SER A 138 -3.95 -15.07 -5.16
N GLU A 139 -3.03 -14.23 -5.62
CA GLU A 139 -1.65 -14.63 -5.96
C GLU A 139 -0.75 -14.75 -4.72
N ASP A 140 -0.97 -13.92 -3.69
CA ASP A 140 -0.13 -13.87 -2.49
C ASP A 140 -0.90 -13.56 -1.19
N ALA A 141 -1.86 -14.42 -0.86
CA ALA A 141 -2.80 -14.23 0.26
C ALA A 141 -2.13 -14.08 1.64
N SER A 142 -0.98 -14.74 1.85
CA SER A 142 -0.20 -14.68 3.10
C SER A 142 0.93 -13.65 3.08
N GLY A 143 1.22 -13.07 1.91
CA GLY A 143 2.42 -12.26 1.69
C GLY A 143 3.72 -13.06 1.62
N GLU A 144 3.65 -14.39 1.58
CA GLU A 144 4.82 -15.27 1.56
C GLU A 144 5.16 -15.78 0.16
N THR A 145 4.17 -15.88 -0.73
CA THR A 145 4.30 -16.51 -2.03
C THR A 145 5.43 -15.85 -2.79
N TYR A 146 5.44 -14.52 -2.96
CA TYR A 146 6.51 -13.87 -3.73
C TYR A 146 7.89 -13.87 -3.06
N ARG A 147 7.98 -14.16 -1.76
CA ARG A 147 9.24 -14.13 -1.00
C ARG A 147 9.93 -15.49 -0.91
N TYR A 148 9.17 -16.55 -0.74
CA TYR A 148 9.71 -17.86 -0.42
C TYR A 148 9.49 -18.88 -1.54
N ALA A 149 10.39 -19.87 -1.59
CA ALA A 149 10.20 -21.04 -2.46
C ALA A 149 9.23 -22.06 -1.84
N VAL A 150 9.09 -22.06 -0.52
CA VAL A 150 8.23 -22.95 0.27
C VAL A 150 7.48 -22.10 1.29
N VAL A 151 6.15 -22.26 1.36
CA VAL A 151 5.25 -21.55 2.29
C VAL A 151 4.63 -22.52 3.28
N GLY A 152 4.04 -21.98 4.36
CA GLY A 152 3.43 -22.75 5.43
C GLY A 152 4.42 -23.26 6.49
N HIS A 153 3.88 -23.90 7.53
CA HIS A 153 4.66 -24.33 8.70
C HIS A 153 4.47 -25.83 8.99
N GLY A 154 5.52 -26.44 9.56
CA GLY A 154 5.50 -27.84 9.99
C GLY A 154 5.16 -28.81 8.86
N ALA A 155 4.20 -29.71 9.13
CA ALA A 155 3.72 -30.70 8.16
C ALA A 155 2.95 -30.09 6.97
N GLY A 156 2.53 -28.81 7.05
CA GLY A 156 1.80 -28.10 6.00
C GLY A 156 2.68 -27.35 5.01
N ARG A 157 4.00 -27.59 5.00
CA ARG A 157 4.93 -26.94 4.07
C ARG A 157 4.68 -27.41 2.64
N ALA A 158 4.54 -26.47 1.71
CA ALA A 158 4.37 -26.75 0.30
C ALA A 158 5.17 -25.75 -0.56
N PRO A 159 5.57 -26.12 -1.79
CA PRO A 159 6.13 -25.16 -2.73
C PRO A 159 5.19 -23.96 -2.91
N ALA A 160 5.72 -22.74 -2.84
CA ALA A 160 4.96 -21.51 -3.01
C ALA A 160 4.30 -21.40 -4.39
N ARG A 161 4.98 -21.95 -5.39
CA ARG A 161 4.55 -22.04 -6.79
C ARG A 161 4.80 -23.48 -7.26
N PRO A 162 3.85 -24.40 -7.06
CA PRO A 162 4.04 -25.81 -7.39
C PRO A 162 3.97 -26.10 -8.89
N VAL A 163 3.38 -25.18 -9.67
CA VAL A 163 3.20 -25.31 -11.12
C VAL A 163 3.99 -24.21 -11.83
N GLN A 164 4.82 -24.59 -12.79
CA GLN A 164 5.48 -23.64 -13.68
C GLN A 164 4.46 -23.05 -14.66
N GLN A 165 4.50 -21.73 -14.84
CA GLN A 165 3.55 -21.00 -15.68
C GLN A 165 4.29 -19.95 -16.51
N ASN A 166 3.84 -19.76 -17.75
CA ASN A 166 4.24 -18.61 -18.55
C ASN A 166 3.26 -17.48 -18.26
N VAL A 167 3.77 -16.34 -17.81
CA VAL A 167 2.98 -15.16 -17.47
C VAL A 167 3.29 -14.01 -18.42
N ASN A 168 2.27 -13.23 -18.77
CA ASN A 168 2.50 -11.93 -19.39
C ASN A 168 2.93 -10.94 -18.31
N PHE A 169 4.22 -10.98 -17.98
CA PHE A 169 4.77 -10.20 -16.88
C PHE A 169 4.64 -8.69 -17.11
N TYR A 170 4.70 -8.22 -18.36
CA TYR A 170 4.53 -6.80 -18.70
C TYR A 170 3.14 -6.29 -18.30
N GLU A 171 2.08 -6.99 -18.67
CA GLU A 171 0.72 -6.57 -18.31
C GLU A 171 0.52 -6.64 -16.80
N GLN A 172 0.95 -7.73 -16.15
CA GLN A 172 0.83 -7.88 -14.69
C GLN A 172 1.53 -6.77 -13.92
N VAL A 173 2.76 -6.42 -14.30
CA VAL A 173 3.53 -5.38 -13.61
C VAL A 173 2.95 -3.99 -13.87
N ASN A 174 2.38 -3.75 -15.06
CA ASN A 174 1.77 -2.47 -15.40
C ASN A 174 0.47 -2.23 -14.60
N GLU A 175 -0.35 -3.26 -14.42
CA GLU A 175 -1.56 -3.17 -13.59
C GLU A 175 -1.23 -2.91 -12.12
N LEU A 176 -0.24 -3.61 -11.56
CA LEU A 176 0.25 -3.34 -10.21
C LEU A 176 0.87 -1.96 -10.06
N HIS A 177 1.56 -1.47 -11.09
CA HIS A 177 2.14 -0.14 -11.09
C HIS A 177 1.08 0.96 -11.02
N LYS A 178 0.03 0.87 -11.84
CA LYS A 178 -1.10 1.80 -11.80
C LYS A 178 -1.78 1.78 -10.43
N LEU A 179 -2.09 0.59 -9.91
CA LEU A 179 -2.71 0.41 -8.60
C LEU A 179 -1.85 1.01 -7.48
N ALA A 180 -0.55 0.73 -7.47
CA ALA A 180 0.36 1.24 -6.45
C ALA A 180 0.43 2.78 -6.49
N HIS A 181 0.51 3.39 -7.67
CA HIS A 181 0.48 4.86 -7.80
C HIS A 181 -0.84 5.47 -7.36
N LEU A 182 -1.97 4.82 -7.69
CA LEU A 182 -3.28 5.32 -7.27
C LEU A 182 -3.43 5.28 -5.74
N LEU A 183 -3.01 4.20 -5.08
CA LEU A 183 -3.06 4.11 -3.61
C LEU A 183 -2.04 5.02 -2.93
N TRP A 184 -0.78 4.99 -3.38
CA TRP A 184 0.30 5.75 -2.76
C TRP A 184 0.21 7.25 -3.01
N GLY A 185 -0.23 7.68 -4.19
CA GLY A 185 -0.30 9.09 -4.59
C GLY A 185 -1.72 9.64 -4.68
N GLY A 186 -2.65 8.89 -5.26
CA GLY A 186 -4.03 9.36 -5.49
C GLY A 186 -4.87 9.41 -4.22
N TYR A 187 -5.15 8.26 -3.62
CA TYR A 187 -5.97 8.15 -2.40
C TYR A 187 -5.33 8.87 -1.21
N SER A 188 -3.99 8.86 -1.11
CA SER A 188 -3.29 9.51 0.00
C SER A 188 -3.39 11.03 -0.09
N ALA A 189 -3.24 11.61 -1.28
CA ALA A 189 -3.42 13.04 -1.52
C ALA A 189 -4.87 13.44 -1.24
N HIS A 190 -5.83 12.68 -1.76
CA HIS A 190 -7.24 12.95 -1.55
C HIS A 190 -7.65 12.94 -0.07
N LEU A 191 -7.24 11.93 0.71
CA LEU A 191 -7.50 11.92 2.15
C LEU A 191 -6.71 12.99 2.91
N GLY A 192 -5.55 13.41 2.41
CA GLY A 192 -4.80 14.55 2.95
C GLY A 192 -5.53 15.87 2.75
N GLU A 193 -6.05 16.11 1.54
CA GLU A 193 -6.89 17.28 1.23
C GLU A 193 -8.17 17.28 2.07
N TYR A 194 -8.81 16.13 2.22
CA TYR A 194 -10.00 15.99 3.06
C TYR A 194 -9.72 16.32 4.53
N GLU A 195 -8.62 15.81 5.10
CA GLU A 195 -8.21 16.18 6.46
C GLU A 195 -7.98 17.68 6.60
N ASN A 196 -7.28 18.30 5.65
CA ASN A 196 -7.01 19.74 5.70
C ASN A 196 -8.32 20.54 5.73
N TRP A 197 -9.30 20.14 4.89
CA TRP A 197 -10.63 20.75 4.90
C TRP A 197 -11.33 20.59 6.25
N GLN A 198 -11.28 19.42 6.88
CA GLN A 198 -11.86 19.21 8.21
C GLN A 198 -11.21 20.11 9.27
N ILE A 199 -9.88 20.28 9.22
CA ILE A 199 -9.15 21.14 10.16
C ILE A 199 -9.57 22.60 9.97
N GLU A 200 -9.57 23.09 8.73
CA GLU A 200 -10.00 24.45 8.41
C GLU A 200 -11.45 24.71 8.84
N TYR A 201 -12.35 23.74 8.66
CA TYR A 201 -13.74 23.84 9.08
C TYR A 201 -13.88 23.96 10.60
N ILE A 202 -13.16 23.15 11.37
CA ILE A 202 -13.17 23.20 12.84
C ILE A 202 -12.62 24.55 13.33
N GLU A 203 -11.51 25.01 12.78
CA GLU A 203 -10.92 26.32 13.13
C GLU A 203 -11.90 27.48 12.81
N ALA A 204 -12.63 27.38 11.70
CA ALA A 204 -13.66 28.36 11.34
C ALA A 204 -14.85 28.34 12.31
N MET A 205 -15.26 27.16 12.80
CA MET A 205 -16.33 27.04 13.80
C MET A 205 -15.90 27.63 15.15
N ASP A 206 -14.69 27.31 15.61
CA ASP A 206 -14.14 27.79 16.87
C ASP A 206 -14.01 29.33 16.88
N THR A 207 -13.55 29.91 15.76
CA THR A 207 -13.43 31.37 15.62
C THR A 207 -14.79 32.07 15.50
N ALA A 208 -15.82 31.38 15.00
CA ALA A 208 -17.18 31.88 14.92
C ALA A 208 -17.98 31.77 16.24
N GLY A 209 -17.42 31.13 17.27
CA GLY A 209 -18.02 31.04 18.61
C GLY A 209 -19.19 30.05 18.72
N TYR A 210 -19.20 29.01 17.88
CA TYR A 210 -20.16 27.91 17.93
C TYR A 210 -19.68 26.74 18.79
#